data_AF-A0A368G498-F1
#
_entry.id   AF-A0A368G498-F1
#
_cell.length_a   1.000
_cell.length_b   1.000
_cell.length_c   1.000
_cell.angle_alpha   90.00
_cell.angle_beta   90.00
_cell.angle_gamma   90.00
#
_symmetry.space_group_name_H-M   'P 1'
#
loop_
_entity.id
_entity.type
_entity.pdbx_description
1 polymer ?
#
loop_
_entity_poly.entity_id
_entity_poly.type
_entity_poly.pdbx_seq_one_letter_code
_entity_poly.pdbx_strand_id
1 'polypeptide(L)'
;MHLSITKHRYTKHCSFQTHDVMIRTNMELKQIFQALDGANDVQITPCAPLHYDHSSSWDAERLRVFHGAHMKISEESLKTPLYIAKGAVQASLSRAAVSWINRVNLTGLIQQFNSGVGCAGQPTNSVHSNAELCQTFQQLFSSSYKSPLQKRAVDEMLMSSLQISDGWGMPGRFTDQCIKQGYSYEGITRMVQWRQSKNECLAGFLRHSVCVLGTEDLPSISKLPHILVNKMMPSFDYGAIACVSELLFNRTHLLQNHSLNISFYKNQPAVRFYNHLKRYGKKLSCQDLYS
;
A
#
# COMPACT_ATOMS: atom_id res chain seq x y z
N MET A 1 -1.31 12.81 6.71
CA MET A 1 -2.74 13.08 6.48
C MET A 1 -3.45 11.76 6.17
N HIS A 2 -4.55 11.41 6.85
CA HIS A 2 -5.29 10.17 6.63
C HIS A 2 -6.72 10.48 6.17
N LEU A 3 -7.21 9.77 5.15
CA LEU A 3 -8.62 9.80 4.77
C LEU A 3 -9.30 8.53 5.25
N SER A 4 -10.35 8.67 6.07
CA SER A 4 -11.27 7.60 6.42
C SER A 4 -12.61 7.89 5.74
N ILE A 5 -12.96 7.10 4.72
CA ILE A 5 -14.28 7.21 4.09
C ILE A 5 -15.25 6.33 4.89
N THR A 6 -16.18 6.94 5.60
CA THR A 6 -17.16 6.24 6.44
C THR A 6 -18.58 6.38 5.88
N LYS A 7 -19.22 5.26 5.55
CA LYS A 7 -20.69 5.14 5.50
C LYS A 7 -21.05 3.82 6.16
N HIS A 8 -22.17 3.73 6.88
CA HIS A 8 -22.55 2.66 7.84
C HIS A 8 -22.35 1.16 7.46
N ARG A 9 -21.87 0.81 6.26
CA ARG A 9 -21.48 -0.55 5.86
C ARG A 9 -20.05 -0.71 5.31
N TYR A 10 -19.33 0.37 4.98
CA TYR A 10 -17.99 0.30 4.37
C TYR A 10 -17.08 1.38 4.94
N THR A 11 -15.88 0.99 5.38
CA THR A 11 -14.84 1.96 5.75
C THR A 11 -13.47 1.44 5.33
N LYS A 12 -12.75 2.33 4.64
CA LYS A 12 -11.39 2.12 4.15
C LYS A 12 -10.52 3.27 4.63
N HIS A 13 -9.28 2.94 4.98
CA HIS A 13 -8.26 3.90 5.39
C HIS A 13 -7.15 3.94 4.35
N CYS A 14 -6.82 5.15 3.88
CA CYS A 14 -5.74 5.39 2.93
C CYS A 14 -4.67 6.29 3.57
N SER A 15 -3.40 5.99 3.29
CA SER A 15 -2.25 6.80 3.72
C SER A 15 -1.83 7.76 2.61
N PHE A 16 -1.50 9.02 2.95
CA PHE A 16 -1.08 10.06 2.01
C PHE A 16 0.27 10.67 2.43
N GLN A 17 1.07 11.02 1.43
CA GLN A 17 2.26 11.88 1.54
C GLN A 17 1.94 13.30 1.02
N THR A 18 2.78 14.27 1.38
CA THR A 18 2.57 15.71 1.10
C THR A 18 2.44 16.08 -0.38
N HIS A 19 2.85 15.19 -1.29
CA HIS A 19 2.82 15.42 -2.74
C HIS A 19 1.94 14.39 -3.47
N ASP A 20 1.10 13.65 -2.74
CA ASP A 20 0.08 12.79 -3.31
C ASP A 20 -1.13 13.66 -3.68
N VAL A 21 -1.61 13.54 -4.92
CA VAL A 21 -2.83 14.20 -5.37
C VAL A 21 -3.88 13.14 -5.68
N MET A 22 -5.09 13.35 -5.16
CA MET A 22 -6.23 12.50 -5.43
C MET A 22 -6.75 12.74 -6.84
N ILE A 23 -6.98 11.66 -7.59
CA ILE A 23 -7.47 11.70 -8.98
C ILE A 23 -8.82 11.00 -9.13
N ARG A 24 -9.53 10.85 -8.01
CA ARG A 24 -10.85 10.24 -7.91
C ARG A 24 -11.79 11.03 -7.03
N THR A 25 -13.05 11.12 -7.43
CA THR A 25 -14.11 11.76 -6.64
C THR A 25 -14.52 10.87 -5.47
N ASN A 26 -15.19 11.45 -4.46
CA ASN A 26 -15.72 10.67 -3.34
C ASN A 26 -16.71 9.58 -3.78
N MET A 27 -17.49 9.82 -4.84
CA MET A 27 -18.42 8.83 -5.38
C MET A 27 -17.68 7.68 -6.07
N GLU A 28 -16.66 8.01 -6.86
CA GLU A 28 -15.76 7.05 -7.50
C GLU A 28 -15.04 6.18 -6.45
N LEU A 29 -14.47 6.78 -5.41
CA LEU A 29 -13.83 6.07 -4.31
C LEU A 29 -14.77 5.10 -3.61
N LYS A 30 -16.02 5.53 -3.36
CA LYS A 30 -17.04 4.64 -2.80
C LYS A 30 -17.27 3.43 -3.71
N GLN A 31 -17.42 3.63 -5.01
CA GLN A 31 -17.63 2.53 -5.96
C GLN A 31 -16.43 1.58 -6.02
N ILE A 32 -15.20 2.13 -6.04
CA ILE A 32 -13.95 1.35 -6.01
C ILE A 32 -13.91 0.49 -4.74
N PHE A 33 -14.11 1.10 -3.57
CA PHE A 33 -14.05 0.37 -2.30
C PHE A 33 -15.18 -0.63 -2.11
N GLN A 34 -16.34 -0.40 -2.72
CA GLN A 34 -17.40 -1.42 -2.83
C GLN A 34 -16.96 -2.57 -3.73
N ALA A 35 -16.27 -2.30 -4.83
CA ALA A 35 -15.74 -3.34 -5.73
C ALA A 35 -14.66 -4.21 -5.06
N LEU A 36 -13.87 -3.66 -4.14
CA LEU A 36 -12.88 -4.43 -3.37
C LEU A 36 -13.51 -5.40 -2.35
N ASP A 37 -14.80 -5.25 -2.01
CA ASP A 37 -15.58 -6.08 -1.06
C ASP A 37 -14.87 -6.43 0.28
N GLY A 38 -13.99 -5.56 0.76
CA GLY A 38 -13.25 -5.78 2.02
C GLY A 38 -11.84 -6.33 1.84
N ALA A 39 -11.44 -6.76 0.64
CA ALA A 39 -10.04 -7.02 0.31
C ALA A 39 -9.19 -5.74 0.49
N ASN A 40 -8.00 -5.87 1.06
CA ASN A 40 -7.06 -4.75 1.16
C ASN A 40 -6.33 -4.57 -0.18
N ASP A 41 -5.97 -3.33 -0.50
CA ASP A 41 -5.10 -3.00 -1.62
C ASP A 41 -3.73 -2.60 -1.07
N VAL A 42 -2.73 -3.45 -1.29
CA VAL A 42 -1.34 -3.28 -0.88
C VAL A 42 -0.51 -3.77 -2.04
N GLN A 43 0.49 -3.00 -2.48
CA GLN A 43 1.42 -3.47 -3.50
C GLN A 43 2.25 -4.61 -2.94
N ILE A 44 2.39 -5.69 -3.71
CA ILE A 44 3.12 -6.88 -3.30
C ILE A 44 4.13 -7.26 -4.38
N THR A 45 5.40 -7.17 -4.03
CA THR A 45 6.55 -7.54 -4.87
C THR A 45 7.54 -8.39 -4.07
N PRO A 46 8.32 -9.26 -4.72
CA PRO A 46 9.37 -10.01 -4.04
C PRO A 46 10.41 -9.06 -3.41
N CYS A 47 10.83 -9.36 -2.19
CA CYS A 47 12.02 -8.74 -1.62
C CYS A 47 13.24 -9.64 -1.87
N ALA A 48 14.33 -9.06 -2.36
CA ALA A 48 15.57 -9.81 -2.55
C ALA A 48 16.16 -10.22 -1.18
N PRO A 49 16.66 -11.47 -1.03
CA PRO A 49 17.13 -11.99 0.26
C PRO A 49 18.14 -11.10 0.98
N LEU A 50 19.03 -10.43 0.26
CA LEU A 50 20.09 -9.58 0.84
C LEU A 50 19.58 -8.40 1.68
N HIS A 51 18.28 -8.10 1.64
CA HIS A 51 17.70 -6.89 2.22
C HIS A 51 17.06 -7.08 3.60
N TYR A 52 17.04 -8.29 4.13
CA TYR A 52 16.60 -8.58 5.49
C TYR A 52 17.51 -9.62 6.15
N ASP A 53 17.56 -9.58 7.47
CA ASP A 53 18.43 -10.46 8.24
C ASP A 53 17.85 -11.87 8.32
N HIS A 54 18.51 -12.84 7.70
CA HIS A 54 18.13 -14.26 7.72
C HIS A 54 18.50 -14.96 9.03
N SER A 55 19.39 -14.37 9.83
CA SER A 55 19.77 -14.92 11.14
C SER A 55 18.74 -14.60 12.22
N SER A 56 17.97 -13.53 12.02
CA SER A 56 16.83 -13.18 12.88
C SER A 56 15.65 -14.11 12.66
N SER A 57 14.87 -14.34 13.72
CA SER A 57 13.62 -15.09 13.60
C SER A 57 12.47 -14.15 13.28
N TRP A 58 11.68 -14.54 12.27
CA TRP A 58 10.56 -13.77 11.74
C TRP A 58 9.21 -14.41 12.06
N ASP A 59 9.17 -15.32 13.03
CA ASP A 59 7.95 -15.98 13.47
C ASP A 59 7.21 -15.16 14.53
N ALA A 60 5.90 -15.35 14.61
CA ALA A 60 5.05 -14.54 15.49
C ALA A 60 5.26 -14.84 16.98
N GLU A 61 5.76 -16.04 17.32
CA GLU A 61 6.06 -16.45 18.70
C GLU A 61 7.22 -15.62 19.26
N ARG A 62 8.38 -15.63 18.59
CA ARG A 62 9.55 -14.87 19.05
C ARG A 62 9.35 -13.37 18.97
N LEU A 63 8.64 -12.90 17.94
CA LEU A 63 8.28 -11.49 17.78
C LEU A 63 7.13 -11.04 18.70
N ARG A 64 6.50 -11.97 19.44
CA ARG A 64 5.41 -11.73 20.38
C ARG A 64 4.21 -11.01 19.76
N VAL A 65 3.91 -11.27 18.48
CA VAL A 65 2.89 -10.54 17.70
C VAL A 65 1.49 -10.64 18.33
N PHE A 66 1.14 -11.82 18.83
CA PHE A 66 -0.16 -12.09 19.44
C PHE A 66 -0.12 -12.09 20.97
N HIS A 67 0.98 -11.65 21.58
CA HIS A 67 1.08 -11.59 23.04
C HIS A 67 0.07 -10.60 23.62
N GLY A 68 -0.81 -11.07 24.50
CA GLY A 68 -1.91 -10.28 25.06
C GLY A 68 -3.09 -10.07 24.12
N ALA A 69 -3.03 -10.58 22.89
CA ALA A 69 -4.16 -10.56 21.97
C ALA A 69 -5.06 -11.78 22.23
N HIS A 70 -6.35 -11.56 22.42
CA HIS A 70 -7.34 -12.65 22.49
C HIS A 70 -7.67 -13.17 21.09
N MET A 71 -6.69 -13.75 20.40
CA MET A 71 -6.80 -14.31 19.06
C MET A 71 -6.42 -15.79 19.04
N LYS A 72 -7.22 -16.61 18.37
CA LYS A 72 -6.92 -18.04 18.18
C LYS A 72 -6.06 -18.21 16.92
N ILE A 73 -4.76 -18.40 17.12
CA ILE A 73 -3.77 -18.70 16.07
C ILE A 73 -3.23 -20.10 16.33
N SER A 74 -3.05 -20.92 15.29
CA SER A 74 -2.47 -22.26 15.47
C SER A 74 -1.00 -22.17 15.88
N GLU A 75 -0.53 -23.14 16.67
CA GLU A 75 0.88 -23.21 17.08
C GLU A 75 1.83 -23.24 15.88
N GLU A 76 1.44 -23.97 14.82
CA GLU A 76 2.16 -23.98 13.54
C GLU A 76 2.26 -22.58 12.93
N SER A 77 1.18 -21.80 12.92
CA SER A 77 1.17 -20.43 12.38
C SER A 77 2.00 -19.46 13.22
N LEU A 78 2.13 -19.71 14.53
CA LEU A 78 2.98 -18.91 15.42
C LEU A 78 4.47 -19.12 15.14
N LYS A 79 4.85 -20.34 14.79
CA LYS A 79 6.25 -20.76 14.53
C LYS A 79 6.65 -20.66 13.06
N THR A 80 5.69 -20.49 12.15
CA THR A 80 5.95 -20.28 10.72
C THR A 80 6.61 -18.91 10.51
N PRO A 81 7.83 -18.84 9.95
CA PRO A 81 8.48 -17.57 9.66
C PRO A 81 7.71 -16.75 8.62
N LEU A 82 7.65 -15.43 8.84
CA LEU A 82 7.08 -14.49 7.90
C LEU A 82 7.83 -14.51 6.57
N TYR A 83 7.10 -14.62 5.45
CA TYR A 83 7.68 -14.31 4.16
C TYR A 83 7.77 -12.79 4.00
N ILE A 84 8.98 -12.28 3.79
CA ILE A 84 9.24 -10.86 3.68
C ILE A 84 8.98 -10.40 2.24
N ALA A 85 8.00 -9.53 2.07
CA ALA A 85 7.66 -8.93 0.78
C ALA A 85 7.91 -7.42 0.80
N LYS A 86 8.15 -6.87 -0.38
CA LYS A 86 8.28 -5.44 -0.61
C LYS A 86 7.00 -4.87 -1.21
N GLY A 87 6.66 -3.64 -0.87
CA GLY A 87 5.56 -2.89 -1.46
C GLY A 87 5.77 -1.39 -1.38
N ALA A 88 4.74 -0.64 -1.75
CA ALA A 88 4.66 0.79 -1.51
C ALA A 88 4.33 1.09 -0.05
N VAL A 89 4.73 2.28 0.38
CA VAL A 89 4.38 2.87 1.68
C VAL A 89 2.86 3.10 1.84
N GLN A 90 2.13 3.15 0.72
CA GLN A 90 0.69 3.38 0.67
C GLN A 90 -0.07 2.06 0.56
N ALA A 91 -1.18 2.00 1.31
CA ALA A 91 -2.14 0.92 1.29
C ALA A 91 -3.55 1.47 1.47
N SER A 92 -4.54 0.75 0.93
CA SER A 92 -5.97 0.94 1.25
C SER A 92 -6.48 -0.25 2.05
N LEU A 93 -6.62 -0.06 3.37
CA LEU A 93 -6.94 -1.13 4.31
C LEU A 93 -8.42 -1.13 4.68
N SER A 94 -9.04 -2.31 4.75
CA SER A 94 -10.38 -2.47 5.32
C SER A 94 -10.42 -2.08 6.80
N ARG A 95 -11.59 -1.63 7.28
CA ARG A 95 -11.82 -1.41 8.71
C ARG A 95 -11.46 -2.64 9.55
N ALA A 96 -11.78 -3.83 9.06
CA ALA A 96 -11.46 -5.07 9.76
C ALA A 96 -9.94 -5.29 9.87
N ALA A 97 -9.18 -4.99 8.82
CA ALA A 97 -7.72 -5.02 8.85
C ALA A 97 -7.15 -3.99 9.85
N VAL A 98 -7.64 -2.75 9.83
CA VAL A 98 -7.20 -1.72 10.78
C VAL A 98 -7.51 -2.11 12.23
N SER A 99 -8.71 -2.64 12.49
CA SER A 99 -9.06 -3.17 13.82
C SER A 99 -8.22 -4.38 14.22
N TRP A 100 -7.76 -5.20 13.26
CA TRP A 100 -6.82 -6.28 13.52
C TRP A 100 -5.44 -5.73 13.89
N ILE A 101 -4.91 -4.76 13.15
CA ILE A 101 -3.61 -4.11 13.43
C ILE A 101 -3.59 -3.51 14.85
N ASN A 102 -4.68 -2.87 15.27
CA ASN A 102 -4.77 -2.28 16.61
C ASN A 102 -4.84 -3.31 17.76
N ARG A 103 -4.99 -4.61 17.46
CA ARG A 103 -5.08 -5.67 18.47
C ARG A 103 -3.81 -6.51 18.58
N VAL A 104 -2.90 -6.42 17.62
CA VAL A 104 -1.64 -7.17 17.60
C VAL A 104 -0.49 -6.27 18.02
N ASN A 105 0.55 -6.86 18.61
CA ASN A 105 1.76 -6.16 19.00
C ASN A 105 2.80 -6.24 17.88
N LEU A 106 2.91 -5.16 17.09
CA LEU A 106 3.87 -5.10 15.97
C LEU A 106 5.23 -4.52 16.36
N THR A 107 5.47 -4.18 17.64
CA THR A 107 6.69 -3.50 18.07
C THR A 107 7.95 -4.29 17.77
N GLY A 108 7.97 -5.59 18.09
CA GLY A 108 9.13 -6.45 17.80
C GLY A 108 9.42 -6.55 16.30
N LEU A 109 8.36 -6.71 15.49
CA LEU A 109 8.47 -6.78 14.03
C LEU A 109 9.01 -5.47 13.44
N ILE A 110 8.50 -4.32 13.89
CA ILE A 110 8.94 -2.99 13.44
C ILE A 110 10.40 -2.75 13.84
N GLN A 111 10.79 -3.08 15.06
CA GLN A 111 12.18 -2.95 15.53
C GLN A 111 13.13 -3.78 14.68
N GLN A 112 12.75 -5.02 14.35
CA GLN A 112 13.58 -5.91 13.54
C GLN A 112 13.71 -5.44 12.08
N PHE A 113 12.63 -4.91 11.49
CA PHE A 113 12.74 -4.27 10.18
C PHE A 113 13.65 -3.03 10.20
N ASN A 114 13.66 -2.28 11.30
CA ASN A 114 14.51 -1.10 11.45
C ASN A 114 16.00 -1.45 11.69
N SER A 115 16.33 -2.65 12.15
CA SER A 115 17.71 -3.11 12.30
C SER A 115 18.30 -3.74 11.04
N GLY A 116 17.47 -4.03 10.02
CA GLY A 116 17.89 -4.59 8.73
C GLY A 116 18.39 -3.54 7.73
N VAL A 117 18.77 -4.00 6.52
CA VAL A 117 19.25 -3.14 5.41
C VAL A 117 18.09 -2.64 4.52
N GLY A 118 16.87 -3.16 4.69
CA GLY A 118 15.65 -2.72 4.02
C GLY A 118 15.59 -3.08 2.53
N CYS A 119 14.42 -3.43 2.00
CA CYS A 119 14.22 -3.80 0.58
C CYS A 119 14.22 -2.63 -0.42
N ALA A 120 14.64 -1.43 0.00
CA ALA A 120 14.61 -0.24 -0.84
C ALA A 120 15.52 -0.40 -2.08
N GLY A 121 14.94 -0.23 -3.26
CA GLY A 121 15.67 -0.35 -4.54
C GLY A 121 16.54 0.88 -4.79
N GLN A 122 17.79 0.66 -5.23
CA GLN A 122 18.80 1.64 -5.68
C GLN A 122 19.15 2.83 -4.73
N PRO A 123 20.35 3.44 -4.84
CA PRO A 123 20.79 4.51 -3.95
C PRO A 123 20.02 5.80 -4.24
N THR A 124 18.87 5.99 -3.61
CA THR A 124 18.25 7.31 -3.50
C THR A 124 18.64 7.90 -2.15
N ASN A 125 19.23 9.09 -2.18
CA ASN A 125 19.34 9.96 -1.01
C ASN A 125 17.91 10.37 -0.62
N SER A 126 17.20 9.52 0.12
CA SER A 126 15.87 9.82 0.62
C SER A 126 15.98 10.84 1.76
N VAL A 127 15.87 12.10 1.38
CA VAL A 127 15.59 13.19 2.33
C VAL A 127 14.26 12.90 3.01
N HIS A 128 14.33 12.93 4.34
CA HIS A 128 13.22 12.91 5.31
C HIS A 128 11.90 13.45 4.75
N SER A 129 10.90 12.57 4.66
CA SER A 129 9.51 13.00 4.53
C SER A 129 8.86 13.00 5.90
N ASN A 130 8.65 14.19 6.45
CA ASN A 130 7.77 14.40 7.60
C ASN A 130 6.33 14.13 7.14
N ALA A 131 5.90 12.87 7.24
CA ALA A 131 4.50 12.52 7.15
C ALA A 131 3.90 12.67 8.55
N GLU A 132 3.06 13.68 8.77
CA GLU A 132 2.17 13.72 9.93
C GLU A 132 1.18 12.55 9.84
N LEU A 133 1.51 11.51 10.59
CA LEU A 133 0.74 10.30 10.81
C LEU A 133 -0.25 10.50 11.96
N CYS A 134 -1.39 9.81 11.91
CA CYS A 134 -2.38 9.76 13.00
C CYS A 134 -1.69 9.53 14.34
N GLN A 135 -2.11 10.18 15.43
CA GLN A 135 -1.44 10.13 16.75
C GLN A 135 -1.12 8.69 17.24
N THR A 136 -1.89 7.68 16.83
CA THR A 136 -1.63 6.25 17.09
C THR A 136 -0.48 5.67 16.24
N PHE A 137 -0.32 6.09 14.99
CA PHE A 137 0.82 5.76 14.13
C PHE A 137 2.06 6.59 14.49
N GLN A 138 1.88 7.81 14.98
CA GLN A 138 2.99 8.69 15.39
C GLN A 138 3.85 8.03 16.47
N GLN A 139 3.27 7.35 17.46
CA GLN A 139 4.04 6.63 18.48
C GLN A 139 4.86 5.44 17.94
N LEU A 140 4.46 4.82 16.83
CA LEU A 140 5.19 3.67 16.24
C LEU A 140 6.39 4.09 15.39
N PHE A 141 6.39 5.30 14.82
CA PHE A 141 7.46 5.79 13.93
C PHE A 141 8.36 6.87 14.56
N SER A 142 8.00 7.42 15.74
CA SER A 142 8.75 8.51 16.38
C SER A 142 9.95 8.09 17.22
N SER A 143 10.12 6.80 17.56
CA SER A 143 11.09 6.38 18.59
C SER A 143 12.47 5.95 18.07
N SER A 144 12.88 6.32 16.86
CA SER A 144 14.23 5.95 16.37
C SER A 144 14.91 7.07 15.57
N TYR A 145 15.03 8.22 16.22
CA TYR A 145 16.09 9.18 15.88
C TYR A 145 17.43 8.65 16.42
N LYS A 146 18.26 8.08 15.53
CA LYS A 146 19.74 8.14 15.56
C LYS A 146 20.37 7.26 14.45
N SER A 147 21.40 7.84 13.83
CA SER A 147 22.39 7.40 12.84
C SER A 147 22.09 7.57 11.32
N PRO A 148 23.06 8.06 10.50
CA PRO A 148 22.78 8.58 9.15
C PRO A 148 23.04 7.60 7.97
N LEU A 149 23.26 6.30 8.19
CA LEU A 149 23.75 5.41 7.11
C LEU A 149 23.02 4.06 6.95
N GLN A 150 21.90 3.85 7.64
CA GLN A 150 21.14 2.60 7.52
C GLN A 150 19.80 2.87 6.84
N LYS A 151 19.62 2.36 5.61
CA LYS A 151 18.35 2.41 4.89
C LYS A 151 17.30 1.60 5.67
N ARG A 152 16.43 2.29 6.39
CA ARG A 152 15.28 1.70 7.06
C ARG A 152 14.10 1.76 6.09
N ALA A 153 13.69 0.61 5.56
CA ALA A 153 12.58 0.49 4.63
C ALA A 153 11.40 -0.27 5.27
N VAL A 154 11.21 -0.09 6.58
CA VAL A 154 10.11 -0.74 7.31
C VAL A 154 8.75 -0.39 6.71
N ASP A 155 8.61 0.83 6.22
CA ASP A 155 7.43 1.35 5.56
C ASP A 155 7.17 0.70 4.19
N GLU A 156 8.20 0.18 3.51
CA GLU A 156 8.09 -0.60 2.27
C GLU A 156 7.96 -2.12 2.50
N MET A 157 8.06 -2.61 3.73
CA MET A 157 8.12 -4.06 4.02
C MET A 157 7.01 -4.53 4.95
N LEU A 158 6.61 -3.70 5.91
CA LEU A 158 5.70 -4.09 6.97
C LEU A 158 4.32 -4.46 6.42
N MET A 159 3.68 -3.56 5.66
CA MET A 159 2.31 -3.77 5.20
C MET A 159 2.22 -4.90 4.17
N SER A 160 3.18 -4.99 3.26
CA SER A 160 3.27 -6.07 2.27
C SER A 160 3.44 -7.43 2.94
N SER A 161 4.34 -7.54 3.93
CA SER A 161 4.58 -8.81 4.64
C SER A 161 3.38 -9.22 5.50
N LEU A 162 2.76 -8.30 6.22
CA LEU A 162 1.52 -8.57 6.97
C LEU A 162 0.38 -9.02 6.06
N GLN A 163 0.26 -8.41 4.88
CA GLN A 163 -0.80 -8.70 3.92
C GLN A 163 -0.75 -10.13 3.36
N ILE A 164 0.39 -10.81 3.42
CA ILE A 164 0.59 -12.13 2.81
C ILE A 164 0.79 -13.23 3.86
N SER A 165 0.70 -12.86 5.14
CA SER A 165 0.83 -13.75 6.29
C SER A 165 -0.42 -14.59 6.49
N ASP A 166 -0.54 -15.68 5.73
CA ASP A 166 -1.76 -16.51 5.72
C ASP A 166 -2.18 -16.98 7.12
N GLY A 167 -1.22 -17.44 7.92
CA GLY A 167 -1.44 -17.98 9.27
C GLY A 167 -1.80 -16.91 10.31
N TRP A 168 -1.54 -15.63 10.04
CA TRP A 168 -1.79 -14.54 11.00
C TRP A 168 -3.23 -14.03 10.92
N GLY A 169 -3.97 -14.43 9.89
CA GLY A 169 -5.41 -14.25 9.84
C GLY A 169 -5.87 -12.80 9.66
N MET A 170 -5.02 -11.90 9.15
CA MET A 170 -5.43 -10.51 8.90
C MET A 170 -6.65 -10.46 7.95
N PRO A 171 -7.71 -9.70 8.27
CA PRO A 171 -8.86 -9.55 7.38
C PRO A 171 -8.50 -8.82 6.08
N GLY A 172 -9.08 -9.25 4.95
CA GLY A 172 -8.79 -8.65 3.65
C GLY A 172 -7.40 -8.98 3.09
N ARG A 173 -6.69 -9.94 3.69
CA ARG A 173 -5.34 -10.37 3.29
C ARG A 173 -5.28 -11.05 1.92
N PHE A 174 -4.06 -11.19 1.43
CA PHE A 174 -3.65 -12.02 0.31
C PHE A 174 -2.82 -13.23 0.82
N THR A 175 -2.11 -13.93 -0.07
CA THR A 175 -1.29 -15.10 0.24
C THR A 175 0.16 -14.93 -0.21
N ASP A 176 1.09 -15.53 0.53
CA ASP A 176 2.50 -15.62 0.16
C ASP A 176 2.77 -16.66 -0.94
N GLN A 177 1.85 -17.60 -1.18
CA GLN A 177 2.00 -18.68 -2.16
C GLN A 177 2.26 -18.16 -3.57
N CYS A 178 1.56 -17.10 -3.97
CA CYS A 178 1.73 -16.55 -5.31
C CYS A 178 3.06 -15.84 -5.50
N ILE A 179 3.55 -15.16 -4.47
CA ILE A 179 4.84 -14.47 -4.53
C ILE A 179 5.99 -15.46 -4.58
N LYS A 180 5.88 -16.54 -3.82
CA LYS A 180 6.82 -17.67 -3.87
C LYS A 180 6.85 -18.34 -5.25
N GLN A 181 5.76 -18.26 -6.02
CA GLN A 181 5.68 -18.72 -7.41
C GLN A 181 6.09 -17.66 -8.45
N GLY A 182 6.56 -16.50 -8.02
CA GLY A 182 7.02 -15.41 -8.90
C GLY A 182 5.93 -14.43 -9.33
N TYR A 183 4.70 -14.57 -8.84
CA TYR A 183 3.64 -13.60 -9.09
C TYR A 183 3.77 -12.38 -8.20
N SER A 184 3.54 -11.20 -8.77
CA SER A 184 3.47 -9.94 -8.05
C SER A 184 2.25 -9.16 -8.54
N TYR A 185 1.80 -8.16 -7.79
CA TYR A 185 0.79 -7.25 -8.30
C TYR A 185 1.00 -5.84 -7.78
N GLU A 186 0.67 -4.90 -8.64
CA GLU A 186 0.66 -3.48 -8.34
C GLU A 186 -0.62 -3.09 -7.62
N GLY A 187 -0.54 -2.14 -6.69
CA GLY A 187 -1.70 -1.63 -5.97
C GLY A 187 -2.39 -0.50 -6.73
N ILE A 188 -3.71 -0.35 -6.56
CA ILE A 188 -4.47 0.77 -7.16
C ILE A 188 -4.40 2.05 -6.31
N THR A 189 -3.91 1.96 -5.08
CA THR A 189 -3.92 3.09 -4.13
C THR A 189 -3.12 4.28 -4.65
N ARG A 190 -1.93 4.06 -5.22
CA ARG A 190 -1.06 5.15 -5.67
C ARG A 190 -0.26 4.76 -6.91
N MET A 191 -0.38 5.57 -7.96
CA MET A 191 0.54 5.53 -9.10
C MET A 191 1.80 6.35 -8.78
N VAL A 192 2.97 5.78 -9.08
CA VAL A 192 4.25 6.50 -9.08
C VAL A 192 4.99 6.22 -10.38
N GLN A 193 5.44 7.26 -11.08
CA GLN A 193 6.24 7.08 -12.29
C GLN A 193 7.74 7.14 -11.96
N TRP A 194 8.37 5.96 -11.90
CA TRP A 194 9.81 5.83 -11.71
C TRP A 194 10.55 5.92 -13.04
N ARG A 195 11.62 6.74 -13.11
CA ARG A 195 12.48 6.93 -14.28
C ARG A 195 13.93 7.12 -13.88
N GLN A 196 14.85 6.83 -14.81
CA GLN A 196 16.29 6.97 -14.59
C GLN A 196 16.77 8.35 -15.02
N SER A 197 16.12 8.95 -16.02
CA SER A 197 16.47 10.25 -16.60
C SER A 197 15.25 11.17 -16.70
N LYS A 198 15.50 12.48 -16.56
CA LYS A 198 14.47 13.53 -16.68
C LYS A 198 13.79 13.57 -18.05
N ASN A 199 14.49 13.14 -19.09
CA ASN A 199 13.97 13.13 -20.47
C ASN A 199 12.87 12.06 -20.65
N GLU A 200 12.71 11.14 -19.70
CA GLU A 200 11.65 10.12 -19.71
C GLU A 200 10.37 10.58 -18.97
N CYS A 201 10.38 11.78 -18.38
CA CYS A 201 9.22 12.42 -17.77
C CYS A 201 8.60 13.40 -18.77
N LEU A 202 7.29 13.36 -18.98
CA LEU A 202 6.63 14.23 -19.97
C LEU A 202 6.77 15.71 -19.61
N ALA A 203 6.57 16.07 -18.35
CA ALA A 203 6.82 17.41 -17.84
C ALA A 203 8.32 17.76 -17.66
N GLY A 204 9.23 16.83 -18.00
CA GLY A 204 10.68 17.07 -17.98
C GLY A 204 11.34 17.21 -16.60
N PHE A 205 10.61 16.93 -15.50
CA PHE A 205 11.13 17.08 -14.15
C PHE A 205 11.18 15.75 -13.39
N LEU A 206 12.39 15.41 -12.92
CA LEU A 206 12.68 14.18 -12.17
C LEU A 206 13.26 14.56 -10.81
N ARG A 207 12.69 13.99 -9.73
CA ARG A 207 13.19 14.19 -8.37
C ARG A 207 13.27 12.85 -7.64
N HIS A 208 14.49 12.46 -7.25
CA HIS A 208 14.77 11.17 -6.58
C HIS A 208 14.25 9.97 -7.39
N SER A 209 14.51 9.97 -8.70
CA SER A 209 14.06 8.93 -9.65
C SER A 209 12.54 8.80 -9.79
N VAL A 210 11.77 9.79 -9.32
CA VAL A 210 10.33 9.88 -9.51
C VAL A 210 10.01 11.10 -10.37
N CYS A 211 9.20 10.91 -11.42
CA CYS A 211 8.71 12.02 -12.23
C CYS A 211 7.78 12.90 -11.41
N VAL A 212 8.01 14.22 -11.49
CA VAL A 212 7.05 15.20 -10.98
C VAL A 212 6.10 15.53 -12.12
N LEU A 213 4.84 15.19 -11.94
CA LEU A 213 3.81 15.29 -12.96
C LEU A 213 3.35 16.75 -13.09
N GLY A 214 3.23 17.21 -14.34
CA GLY A 214 2.79 18.55 -14.73
C GLY A 214 1.52 18.53 -15.56
N THR A 215 1.20 19.66 -16.18
CA THR A 215 0.02 19.84 -17.03
C THR A 215 0.05 18.91 -18.25
N GLU A 216 1.25 18.57 -18.75
CA GLU A 216 1.50 17.64 -19.84
C GLU A 216 1.04 16.21 -19.53
N ASP A 217 1.00 15.83 -18.25
CA ASP A 217 0.62 14.49 -17.81
C ASP A 217 -0.90 14.32 -17.63
N LEU A 218 -1.68 15.41 -17.62
CA LEU A 218 -3.13 15.39 -17.34
C LEU A 218 -3.93 14.44 -18.24
N PRO A 219 -3.69 14.34 -19.56
CA PRO A 219 -4.41 13.40 -20.41
C PRO A 219 -4.21 11.94 -19.97
N SER A 220 -3.01 11.59 -19.51
CA SER A 220 -2.68 10.27 -18.97
C SER A 220 -3.30 10.06 -17.59
N ILE A 221 -3.14 11.04 -16.69
CA ILE A 221 -3.66 10.99 -15.32
C ILE A 221 -5.18 10.75 -15.31
N SER A 222 -5.91 11.41 -16.22
CA SER A 222 -7.37 11.29 -16.31
C SER A 222 -7.89 9.87 -16.58
N LYS A 223 -7.04 9.00 -17.16
CA LYS A 223 -7.35 7.62 -17.58
C LYS A 223 -6.82 6.55 -16.63
N LEU A 224 -5.83 6.86 -15.80
CA LEU A 224 -5.23 5.91 -14.86
C LEU A 224 -6.28 5.34 -13.92
N PRO A 225 -6.28 4.04 -13.59
CA PRO A 225 -7.25 3.45 -12.65
C PRO A 225 -6.95 3.72 -11.18
N HIS A 226 -5.90 4.46 -10.85
CA HIS A 226 -5.43 4.64 -9.48
C HIS A 226 -6.28 5.65 -8.71
N ILE A 227 -6.16 5.61 -7.38
CA ILE A 227 -6.82 6.58 -6.48
C ILE A 227 -5.98 7.85 -6.36
N LEU A 228 -4.67 7.69 -6.19
CA LEU A 228 -3.70 8.77 -6.04
C LEU A 228 -2.65 8.71 -7.14
N VAL A 229 -2.04 9.85 -7.41
CA VAL A 229 -0.81 9.96 -8.19
C VAL A 229 0.28 10.64 -7.37
N ASN A 230 1.52 10.24 -7.62
CA ASN A 230 2.72 10.86 -7.07
C ASN A 230 3.81 10.93 -8.17
N LYS A 231 4.56 12.03 -8.29
CA LYS A 231 4.57 13.22 -7.43
C LYS A 231 3.93 14.41 -8.13
N MET A 232 3.11 15.21 -7.47
CA MET A 232 2.73 16.55 -7.95
C MET A 232 3.17 17.60 -6.94
N MET A 233 3.85 18.65 -7.41
CA MET A 233 4.42 19.69 -6.54
C MET A 233 3.87 21.07 -6.92
N PRO A 234 3.22 21.80 -5.99
CA PRO A 234 2.76 23.17 -6.23
C PRO A 234 3.87 24.11 -6.72
N SER A 235 5.10 23.91 -6.23
CA SER A 235 6.27 24.71 -6.61
C SER A 235 6.82 24.40 -8.00
N PHE A 236 6.36 23.30 -8.63
CA PHE A 236 6.76 22.93 -9.99
C PHE A 236 5.67 23.33 -10.97
N ASP A 237 4.45 22.84 -10.77
CA ASP A 237 3.29 23.17 -11.59
C ASP A 237 2.02 23.13 -10.73
N TYR A 238 1.63 24.30 -10.23
CA TYR A 238 0.36 24.46 -9.51
C TYR A 238 -0.86 24.32 -10.44
N GLY A 239 -0.70 24.69 -11.73
CA GLY A 239 -1.75 24.59 -12.75
C GLY A 239 -2.21 23.15 -12.92
N ALA A 240 -1.28 22.18 -12.95
CA ALA A 240 -1.61 20.77 -13.00
C ALA A 240 -2.50 20.31 -11.84
N ILE A 241 -2.19 20.74 -10.61
CA ILE A 241 -2.97 20.42 -9.40
C ILE A 241 -4.35 21.07 -9.46
N ALA A 242 -4.42 22.33 -9.87
CA ALA A 242 -5.67 23.07 -10.04
C ALA A 242 -6.57 22.40 -11.09
N CYS A 243 -6.01 22.00 -12.24
CA CYS A 243 -6.73 21.29 -13.29
C CYS A 243 -7.28 19.92 -12.83
N VAL A 244 -6.51 19.16 -12.03
CA VAL A 244 -7.04 17.92 -11.43
C VAL A 244 -8.19 18.22 -10.48
N SER A 245 -8.07 19.27 -9.66
CA SER A 245 -9.14 19.68 -8.75
C SER A 245 -10.41 20.09 -9.50
N GLU A 246 -10.27 20.85 -10.58
CA GLU A 246 -11.37 21.25 -11.46
C GLU A 246 -12.00 20.04 -12.15
N LEU A 247 -11.20 19.10 -12.66
CA LEU A 247 -11.70 17.86 -13.25
C LEU A 247 -12.57 17.08 -12.25
N LEU A 248 -12.14 16.95 -11.00
CA LEU A 248 -12.92 16.28 -9.95
C LEU A 248 -14.18 17.05 -9.57
N PHE A 249 -14.11 18.39 -9.53
CA PHE A 249 -15.27 19.25 -9.32
C PHE A 249 -16.31 19.06 -10.42
N ASN A 250 -15.89 19.11 -11.69
CA ASN A 250 -16.76 18.94 -12.85
C ASN A 250 -17.42 17.56 -12.90
N ARG A 251 -16.67 16.48 -12.61
CA ARG A 251 -17.22 15.12 -12.48
C ARG A 251 -18.26 15.00 -11.36
N THR A 252 -18.10 15.76 -10.28
CA THR A 252 -18.98 15.70 -9.11
C THR A 252 -20.25 16.52 -9.28
N HIS A 253 -20.13 17.73 -9.85
CA HIS A 253 -21.22 18.73 -9.82
C HIS A 253 -21.89 18.97 -11.17
N LEU A 254 -21.21 18.72 -12.29
CA LEU A 254 -21.73 19.02 -13.63
C LEU A 254 -22.26 17.78 -14.37
N LEU A 255 -22.52 16.68 -13.64
CA LEU A 255 -23.06 15.42 -14.16
C LEU A 255 -22.31 14.91 -15.41
N GLN A 256 -20.99 15.14 -15.49
CA GLN A 256 -20.19 14.56 -16.56
C GLN A 256 -20.25 13.03 -16.45
N ASN A 257 -20.67 12.38 -17.54
CA ASN A 257 -20.85 10.94 -17.60
C ASN A 257 -19.48 10.23 -17.68
N HIS A 258 -18.75 10.19 -16.56
CA HIS A 258 -17.53 9.41 -16.42
C HIS A 258 -17.84 8.11 -15.68
N SER A 259 -17.89 7.01 -16.42
CA SER A 259 -18.09 5.68 -15.84
C SER A 259 -16.75 5.03 -15.49
N LEU A 260 -16.57 4.64 -14.23
CA LEU A 260 -15.46 3.79 -13.83
C LEU A 260 -15.60 2.38 -14.42
N ASN A 261 -14.49 1.81 -14.87
CA ASN A 261 -14.43 0.37 -15.17
C ASN A 261 -14.43 -0.44 -13.86
N ILE A 262 -15.61 -0.72 -13.32
CA ILE A 262 -15.76 -1.48 -12.06
C ILE A 262 -15.20 -2.91 -12.17
N SER A 263 -15.24 -3.50 -13.37
CA SER A 263 -14.70 -4.84 -13.61
C SER A 263 -13.20 -4.91 -13.32
N PHE A 264 -12.44 -3.89 -13.71
CA PHE A 264 -11.01 -3.79 -13.40
C PHE A 264 -10.71 -3.92 -11.90
N TYR A 265 -11.48 -3.25 -11.04
CA TYR A 265 -11.27 -3.29 -9.59
C TYR A 265 -11.70 -4.62 -8.98
N LYS A 266 -12.78 -5.24 -9.49
CA LYS A 266 -13.23 -6.56 -9.03
C LYS A 266 -12.26 -7.68 -9.39
N ASN A 267 -11.56 -7.52 -10.52
CA ASN A 267 -10.65 -8.52 -11.05
C ASN A 267 -9.21 -8.40 -10.53
N GLN A 268 -8.93 -7.48 -9.59
CA GLN A 268 -7.63 -7.41 -8.94
C GLN A 268 -7.29 -8.74 -8.24
N PRO A 269 -6.05 -9.24 -8.30
CA PRO A 269 -5.66 -10.52 -7.70
C PRO A 269 -6.03 -10.63 -6.22
N ALA A 270 -5.78 -9.56 -5.44
CA ALA A 270 -6.13 -9.50 -4.02
C ALA A 270 -7.64 -9.64 -3.77
N VAL A 271 -8.47 -9.05 -4.64
CA VAL A 271 -9.94 -9.07 -4.54
C VAL A 271 -10.49 -10.44 -4.91
N ARG A 272 -10.03 -11.01 -6.03
CA ARG A 272 -10.41 -12.36 -6.46
C ARG A 272 -10.07 -13.40 -5.40
N PHE A 273 -8.84 -13.32 -4.86
CA PHE A 273 -8.40 -14.22 -3.80
C PHE A 273 -9.26 -14.10 -2.53
N TYR A 274 -9.43 -12.88 -2.02
CA TYR A 274 -10.19 -12.65 -0.80
C TYR A 274 -11.64 -13.12 -0.94
N ASN A 275 -12.30 -12.80 -2.06
CA ASN A 275 -13.68 -13.18 -2.31
C ASN A 275 -13.85 -14.70 -2.46
N HIS A 276 -12.91 -15.36 -3.14
CA HIS A 276 -12.92 -16.82 -3.28
C HIS A 276 -12.71 -17.51 -1.92
N LEU A 277 -11.71 -17.07 -1.16
CA LEU A 277 -11.42 -17.59 0.18
C LEU A 277 -12.62 -17.40 1.13
N LYS A 278 -13.24 -16.22 1.11
CA LYS A 278 -14.44 -15.90 1.90
C LYS A 278 -15.63 -16.78 1.54
N ARG A 279 -15.81 -17.10 0.25
CA ARG A 279 -16.97 -17.86 -0.25
C ARG A 279 -16.83 -19.37 -0.07
N TYR A 280 -15.64 -19.93 -0.31
CA TYR A 280 -15.43 -21.38 -0.37
C TYR A 280 -14.51 -21.93 0.72
N GLY A 281 -13.86 -21.07 1.52
CA GLY A 281 -12.91 -21.49 2.55
C GLY A 281 -11.61 -22.09 2.00
N LYS A 282 -11.35 -21.95 0.69
CA LYS A 282 -10.18 -22.50 -0.01
C LYS A 282 -9.46 -21.43 -0.81
N LYS A 283 -8.13 -21.55 -0.88
CA LYS A 283 -7.28 -20.67 -1.69
C LYS A 283 -7.51 -20.97 -3.18
N LEU A 284 -7.59 -19.92 -4.00
CA LEU A 284 -7.59 -20.05 -5.46
C LEU A 284 -6.15 -20.24 -5.95
N SER A 285 -5.96 -20.95 -7.06
CA SER A 285 -4.63 -21.10 -7.64
C SER A 285 -4.10 -19.74 -8.14
N CYS A 286 -2.77 -19.57 -8.15
CA CYS A 286 -2.17 -18.32 -8.63
C CYS A 286 -2.35 -18.15 -10.14
N GLN A 287 -2.35 -19.25 -10.91
CA GLN A 287 -2.66 -19.19 -12.35
C GLN A 287 -4.07 -18.63 -12.59
N ASP A 288 -5.07 -19.09 -11.82
CA ASP A 288 -6.44 -18.61 -11.95
C ASP A 288 -6.66 -17.19 -11.41
N LEU A 289 -5.79 -16.68 -10.54
CA LEU A 289 -5.88 -15.30 -10.04
C LEU A 289 -5.38 -14.28 -11.06
N TYR A 290 -4.43 -14.71 -11.91
CA TYR A 290 -3.72 -13.89 -12.88
C TYR A 290 -4.13 -14.17 -14.33
N SER A 291 -5.13 -15.01 -14.54
CA SER A 291 -5.82 -15.22 -15.82
C SER A 291 -6.88 -14.17 -16.14
#